data_AF-A0A955XRR2-F1
#
_entry.id   AF-A0A955XRR2-F1
#
_cell.length_a   1.000
_cell.length_b   1.000
_cell.length_c   1.000
_cell.angle_alpha   90.00
_cell.angle_beta   90.00
_cell.angle_gamma   90.00
#
_symmetry.space_group_name_H-M   'P 1'
#
loop_
_entity.id
_entity.type
_entity.pdbx_description
1 polymer ?
#
loop_
_entity_poly.entity_id
_entity_poly.type
_entity_poly.pdbx_seq_one_letter_code
_entity_poly.pdbx_strand_id
1 'polypeptide(L)'
;MRKTPSQVLFSSLLISLALAGCWADIEPDPVVSNGEPVAQEDYQPGTERVADYEPAPPTLRRLTRAQYRGLVRSVFGDDIILPEALEPDVASAGYIAVGAGLSSISSRGVEQYENAAYDIVEQLFETRTRRQRYVECEPAGTIDDECASQTIARLGLRLWRRPLSEDELTQLVGIAAVAADTLDNFYEGLGFAIAALLQSPNMVYRIEIGEPSTDDDGVSHYNGYELASRLSFFLWNTAPDAELLEAAANGDLDTREGLMQHAERMLASENAREGVANFFNE
;
A
#
# COMPACT_ATOMS: atom_id res chain seq x y z
N MET A 1 -11.62 -64.36 40.27
CA MET A 1 -10.69 -65.36 40.87
C MET A 1 -9.42 -65.42 40.04
N ARG A 2 -8.35 -66.00 40.61
CA ARG A 2 -7.17 -66.69 40.01
C ARG A 2 -7.20 -66.90 38.46
N LYS A 3 -6.10 -66.84 37.70
CA LYS A 3 -4.65 -66.93 38.03
C LYS A 3 -3.76 -66.52 36.82
N THR A 4 -2.50 -66.13 37.06
CA THR A 4 -1.39 -66.23 36.07
C THR A 4 -0.84 -67.67 36.01
N PRO A 5 -0.34 -68.15 34.85
CA PRO A 5 1.09 -68.05 34.44
C PRO A 5 1.30 -67.89 32.90
N SER A 6 2.50 -67.89 32.29
CA SER A 6 3.85 -67.35 32.61
C SER A 6 4.85 -67.63 31.47
N GLN A 7 5.55 -66.61 30.95
CA GLN A 7 6.69 -66.68 29.99
C GLN A 7 6.32 -67.29 28.60
N VAL A 8 7.11 -67.23 27.52
CA VAL A 8 8.55 -67.03 27.19
C VAL A 8 8.60 -66.19 25.87
N LEU A 9 9.58 -65.38 25.42
CA LEU A 9 11.05 -65.25 25.62
C LEU A 9 11.46 -63.73 25.70
N PHE A 10 12.45 -63.29 24.90
CA PHE A 10 13.00 -61.93 24.75
C PHE A 10 13.28 -61.65 23.25
N SER A 11 13.16 -60.39 22.82
CA SER A 11 14.03 -59.79 21.80
C SER A 11 14.09 -58.28 22.05
N SER A 12 15.25 -57.65 21.83
CA SER A 12 15.56 -56.31 22.33
C SER A 12 15.93 -55.34 21.22
N LEU A 13 15.23 -54.20 21.12
CA LEU A 13 15.75 -53.01 20.46
C LEU A 13 15.11 -51.75 21.08
N LEU A 14 15.85 -51.09 21.98
CA LEU A 14 15.52 -49.76 22.49
C LEU A 14 16.31 -48.72 21.69
N ILE A 15 15.60 -47.85 20.97
CA ILE A 15 16.20 -46.69 20.31
C ILE A 15 16.35 -45.59 21.36
N SER A 16 17.60 -45.23 21.69
CA SER A 16 17.90 -44.27 22.75
C SER A 16 17.66 -42.83 22.28
N LEU A 17 16.90 -42.07 23.07
CA LEU A 17 16.66 -40.64 22.83
C LEU A 17 17.88 -39.83 23.28
N ALA A 18 18.74 -39.44 22.33
CA ALA A 18 19.91 -38.61 22.60
C ALA A 18 19.52 -37.12 22.70
N LEU A 19 19.39 -36.60 23.92
CA LEU A 19 19.27 -35.16 24.17
C LEU A 19 20.61 -34.47 23.92
N ALA A 20 20.82 -34.00 22.68
CA ALA A 20 21.96 -33.16 22.30
C ALA A 20 21.78 -31.72 22.83
N GLY A 21 21.86 -31.57 24.15
CA GLY A 21 21.98 -30.25 24.78
C GLY A 21 23.40 -29.72 24.63
N CYS A 22 23.63 -28.86 23.64
CA CYS A 22 24.88 -28.11 23.56
C CYS A 22 24.94 -27.07 24.67
N TRP A 23 25.51 -27.45 25.81
CA TRP A 23 26.08 -26.48 26.75
C TRP A 23 27.34 -25.90 26.09
N ALA A 24 27.36 -24.59 25.87
CA ALA A 24 28.60 -23.89 25.57
C ALA A 24 29.27 -23.58 26.91
N ASP A 25 30.46 -24.13 27.13
CA ASP A 25 31.32 -23.66 28.22
C ASP A 25 31.71 -22.21 27.93
N ILE A 26 31.40 -21.32 28.87
CA ILE A 26 31.92 -19.96 28.86
C ILE A 26 33.35 -20.06 29.39
N GLU A 27 34.33 -20.15 28.49
CA GLU A 27 35.72 -19.90 28.85
C GLU A 27 35.82 -18.50 29.46
N PRO A 28 36.36 -18.33 30.69
CA PRO A 28 36.52 -17.02 31.27
C PRO A 28 37.55 -16.23 30.45
N ASP A 29 37.22 -15.00 30.08
CA ASP A 29 38.11 -14.12 29.32
C ASP A 29 39.53 -14.10 29.93
N PRO A 30 40.59 -14.14 29.11
CA PRO A 30 41.96 -14.13 29.62
C PRO A 30 42.21 -12.83 30.37
N VAL A 31 42.28 -12.91 31.69
CA VAL A 31 42.59 -11.76 32.56
C VAL A 31 43.99 -11.25 32.22
N VAL A 32 44.05 -10.16 31.45
CA VAL A 32 45.30 -9.49 31.05
C VAL A 32 45.91 -8.79 32.25
N SER A 33 46.50 -9.59 33.14
CA SER A 33 47.25 -9.14 34.32
C SER A 33 48.68 -8.73 33.92
N ASN A 34 48.81 -7.69 33.10
CA ASN A 34 50.02 -6.89 33.00
C ASN A 34 49.61 -5.42 32.91
N GLY A 35 50.13 -4.60 33.83
CA GLY A 35 49.75 -3.20 34.01
C GLY A 35 50.37 -2.24 32.99
N GLU A 36 50.35 -2.61 31.71
CA GLU A 36 50.63 -1.68 30.62
C GLU A 36 49.34 -0.92 30.28
N PRO A 37 49.39 0.40 30.01
CA PRO A 37 48.20 1.13 29.61
C PRO A 37 47.74 0.57 28.26
N VAL A 38 46.49 0.08 28.21
CA VAL A 38 45.83 -0.21 26.93
C VAL A 38 45.93 1.06 26.10
N ALA A 39 46.59 0.97 24.93
CA ALA A 39 46.65 2.08 24.01
C ALA A 39 45.22 2.46 23.67
N GLN A 40 44.81 3.66 24.07
CA GLN A 40 43.52 4.20 23.69
C GLN A 40 43.52 4.27 22.16
N GLU A 41 42.71 3.43 21.51
CA GLU A 41 42.52 3.54 20.07
C GLU A 41 41.99 4.96 19.81
N ASP A 42 42.78 5.74 19.08
CA ASP A 42 42.45 7.12 18.76
C ASP A 42 41.17 7.10 17.92
N TYR A 43 40.03 7.36 18.56
CA TYR A 43 38.77 7.64 17.89
C TYR A 43 38.94 8.94 17.10
N GLN A 44 39.44 8.80 15.87
CA GLN A 44 39.55 9.88 14.89
C GLN A 44 38.18 10.10 14.25
N PRO A 45 37.47 11.20 14.54
CA PRO A 45 36.15 11.41 13.96
C PRO A 45 36.31 11.74 12.47
N GLY A 46 35.83 10.87 11.59
CA GLY A 46 35.72 11.14 10.15
C GLY A 46 36.85 10.65 9.24
N THR A 47 37.57 9.57 9.59
CA THR A 47 38.54 8.93 8.67
C THR A 47 37.98 7.72 7.91
N GLU A 48 36.94 7.05 8.42
CA GLU A 48 36.14 6.16 7.58
C GLU A 48 35.38 7.00 6.55
N ARG A 49 35.70 6.78 5.27
CA ARG A 49 34.91 7.31 4.17
C ARG A 49 33.60 6.52 4.15
N VAL A 50 32.52 7.14 4.64
CA VAL A 50 31.16 6.63 4.42
C VAL A 50 31.03 6.32 2.94
N ALA A 51 30.65 5.09 2.59
CA ALA A 51 30.51 4.71 1.19
C ALA A 51 29.50 5.65 0.52
N ASP A 52 29.80 6.07 -0.71
CA ASP A 52 28.92 6.96 -1.47
C ASP A 52 27.52 6.32 -1.53
N TYR A 53 26.52 7.03 -1.00
CA TYR A 53 25.18 6.46 -0.81
C TYR A 53 24.48 6.28 -2.16
N GLU A 54 24.57 5.06 -2.70
CA GLU A 54 23.78 4.61 -3.84
C GLU A 54 22.36 4.30 -3.34
N PRO A 55 21.33 5.09 -3.71
CA PRO A 55 19.96 4.79 -3.33
C PRO A 55 19.50 3.49 -4.00
N ALA A 56 18.78 2.65 -3.26
CA ALA A 56 18.13 1.48 -3.83
C ALA A 56 17.18 1.91 -4.97
N PRO A 57 17.07 1.12 -6.07
CA PRO A 57 16.22 1.48 -7.21
C PRO A 57 14.76 1.64 -6.80
N PRO A 58 13.98 2.50 -7.49
CA PRO A 58 12.57 2.72 -7.17
C PRO A 58 11.78 1.41 -7.24
N THR A 59 10.88 1.23 -6.28
CA THR A 59 10.03 0.03 -6.15
C THR A 59 8.59 0.45 -5.94
N LEU A 60 7.66 -0.34 -6.50
CA LEU A 60 6.23 -0.13 -6.27
C LEU A 60 5.86 -0.56 -4.85
N ARG A 61 5.66 0.41 -3.94
CA ARG A 61 5.17 0.12 -2.59
C ARG A 61 3.68 -0.18 -2.64
N ARG A 62 3.27 -1.40 -2.28
CA ARG A 62 1.86 -1.73 -2.06
C ARG A 62 1.27 -0.86 -0.94
N LEU A 63 0.02 -0.41 -1.08
CA LEU A 63 -0.71 0.23 0.01
C LEU A 63 -0.92 -0.76 1.16
N THR A 64 -0.73 -0.29 2.40
CA THR A 64 -1.12 -1.09 3.57
C THR A 64 -2.64 -1.30 3.58
N ARG A 65 -3.14 -2.32 4.28
CA ARG A 65 -4.59 -2.54 4.42
C ARG A 65 -5.27 -1.37 5.12
N ALA A 66 -4.55 -0.62 5.97
CA ALA A 66 -5.02 0.65 6.53
C ALA A 66 -5.13 1.73 5.43
N GLN A 67 -4.09 1.92 4.62
CA GLN A 67 -4.06 2.89 3.52
C GLN A 67 -5.14 2.63 2.45
N TYR A 68 -5.33 1.37 2.04
CA TYR A 68 -6.37 1.01 1.07
C TYR A 68 -7.77 1.31 1.60
N ARG A 69 -8.05 0.94 2.86
CA ARG A 69 -9.34 1.21 3.53
C ARG A 69 -9.58 2.70 3.76
N GLY A 70 -8.56 3.44 4.19
CA GLY A 70 -8.60 4.89 4.37
C GLY A 70 -8.88 5.61 3.05
N LEU A 71 -8.33 5.13 1.93
CA LEU A 71 -8.62 5.65 0.59
C LEU A 71 -10.06 5.36 0.17
N VAL A 72 -10.53 4.11 0.29
CA VAL A 72 -11.91 3.73 -0.06
C VAL A 72 -12.90 4.61 0.72
N ARG A 73 -12.66 4.83 2.01
CA ARG A 73 -13.42 5.77 2.85
C ARG A 73 -13.35 7.22 2.34
N SER A 74 -12.17 7.74 1.99
CA SER A 74 -11.99 9.15 1.56
C SER A 74 -12.44 9.46 0.12
N VAL A 75 -12.83 8.43 -0.64
CA VAL A 75 -13.44 8.55 -1.98
C VAL A 75 -14.94 8.30 -1.95
N PHE A 76 -15.41 7.27 -1.25
CA PHE A 76 -16.81 6.86 -1.29
C PHE A 76 -17.63 7.24 -0.05
N GLY A 77 -17.00 7.40 1.11
CA GLY A 77 -17.61 7.77 2.39
C GLY A 77 -17.59 6.67 3.46
N ASP A 78 -17.91 7.06 4.69
CA ASP A 78 -17.95 6.18 5.88
C ASP A 78 -19.09 5.16 5.86
N ASP A 79 -20.07 5.33 4.97
CA ASP A 79 -21.21 4.43 4.78
C ASP A 79 -20.89 3.17 3.96
N ILE A 80 -19.66 3.02 3.47
CA ILE A 80 -19.18 1.81 2.80
C ILE A 80 -18.63 0.81 3.83
N ILE A 81 -19.14 -0.42 3.77
CA ILE A 81 -18.59 -1.58 4.46
C ILE A 81 -17.24 -1.89 3.80
N LEU A 82 -16.16 -1.72 4.58
CA LEU A 82 -14.78 -1.85 4.12
C LEU A 82 -14.35 -3.34 4.11
N PRO A 83 -13.56 -3.78 3.11
CA PRO A 83 -13.17 -5.19 2.97
C PRO A 83 -12.30 -5.66 4.14
N GLU A 84 -12.74 -6.71 4.86
CA GLU A 84 -11.99 -7.32 5.96
C GLU A 84 -10.83 -8.19 5.46
N ALA A 85 -11.07 -8.98 4.41
CA ALA A 85 -10.10 -9.92 3.83
C ALA A 85 -9.30 -9.26 2.70
N LEU A 86 -8.16 -8.67 3.05
CA LEU A 86 -7.14 -8.17 2.11
C LEU A 86 -5.79 -8.85 2.40
N GLU A 87 -4.92 -8.92 1.38
CA GLU A 87 -3.57 -9.48 1.48
C GLU A 87 -2.83 -8.86 2.69
N PRO A 88 -2.39 -9.66 3.68
CA PRO A 88 -1.80 -9.15 4.91
C PRO A 88 -0.58 -8.26 4.66
N ASP A 89 -0.38 -7.28 5.53
CA ASP A 89 0.78 -6.41 5.49
C ASP A 89 2.03 -7.20 5.91
N VAL A 90 3.11 -7.12 5.13
CA VAL A 90 4.36 -7.85 5.41
C VAL A 90 5.29 -6.95 6.21
N ALA A 91 5.34 -7.16 7.53
CA ALA A 91 6.29 -6.46 8.38
C ALA A 91 7.74 -6.96 8.14
N SER A 92 8.67 -6.03 7.96
CA SER A 92 10.11 -6.29 7.91
C SER A 92 10.81 -5.54 9.04
N ALA A 93 11.72 -6.21 9.75
CA ALA A 93 12.39 -5.71 10.96
C ALA A 93 11.47 -5.12 12.05
N GLY A 94 10.17 -5.49 12.05
CA GLY A 94 9.17 -4.99 12.99
C GLY A 94 8.26 -3.86 12.47
N TYR A 95 8.48 -3.37 11.25
CA TYR A 95 7.68 -2.30 10.63
C TYR A 95 6.99 -2.79 9.35
N ILE A 96 5.74 -2.39 9.14
CA ILE A 96 4.96 -2.59 7.90
C ILE A 96 5.40 -1.59 6.81
N ALA A 97 5.90 -0.41 7.21
CA ALA A 97 6.15 0.71 6.31
C ALA A 97 7.57 0.77 5.69
N VAL A 98 8.32 -0.35 5.64
CA VAL A 98 9.73 -0.36 5.19
C VAL A 98 9.88 0.02 3.71
N GLY A 99 10.64 1.09 3.46
CA GLY A 99 11.00 1.53 2.10
C GLY A 99 11.87 0.52 1.35
N ALA A 100 11.77 0.50 0.02
CA ALA A 100 12.37 -0.51 -0.87
C ALA A 100 11.92 -1.97 -0.63
N GLY A 101 10.96 -2.22 0.27
CA GLY A 101 10.40 -3.55 0.52
C GLY A 101 9.52 -4.04 -0.62
N LEU A 102 9.96 -5.09 -1.32
CA LEU A 102 9.19 -5.79 -2.35
C LEU A 102 7.98 -6.55 -1.75
N SER A 103 6.85 -5.87 -1.55
CA SER A 103 5.56 -6.55 -1.30
C SER A 103 4.87 -6.86 -2.63
N SER A 104 5.16 -8.03 -3.18
CA SER A 104 4.27 -8.64 -4.18
C SER A 104 2.92 -9.01 -3.55
N ILE A 105 1.92 -9.25 -4.40
CA ILE A 105 0.59 -9.75 -4.04
C ILE A 105 0.54 -11.23 -4.41
N SER A 106 0.02 -12.10 -3.53
CA SER A 106 -0.17 -13.52 -3.84
C SER A 106 -1.39 -13.74 -4.73
N SER A 107 -1.56 -14.92 -5.33
CA SER A 107 -2.80 -15.23 -6.08
C SER A 107 -4.07 -15.07 -5.22
N ARG A 108 -3.99 -15.40 -3.92
CA ARG A 108 -5.06 -15.14 -2.93
C ARG A 108 -5.26 -13.66 -2.67
N GLY A 109 -4.19 -12.86 -2.70
CA GLY A 109 -4.29 -11.41 -2.60
C GLY A 109 -4.99 -10.79 -3.80
N VAL A 110 -4.74 -11.29 -5.02
CA VAL A 110 -5.46 -10.85 -6.23
C VAL A 110 -6.95 -11.19 -6.10
N GLU A 111 -7.29 -12.44 -5.75
CA GLU A 111 -8.67 -12.85 -5.43
C GLU A 111 -9.31 -11.91 -4.37
N GLN A 112 -8.57 -11.50 -3.35
CA GLN A 112 -9.05 -10.61 -2.29
C GLN A 112 -9.30 -9.17 -2.75
N TYR A 113 -8.39 -8.57 -3.55
CA TYR A 113 -8.61 -7.24 -4.11
C TYR A 113 -9.72 -7.22 -5.17
N GLU A 114 -9.91 -8.30 -5.93
CA GLU A 114 -11.03 -8.47 -6.87
C GLU A 114 -12.39 -8.55 -6.15
N ASN A 115 -12.54 -9.45 -5.17
CA ASN A 115 -13.76 -9.53 -4.37
C ASN A 115 -14.07 -8.19 -3.68
N ALA A 116 -13.06 -7.56 -3.06
CA ALA A 116 -13.21 -6.24 -2.44
C ALA A 116 -13.68 -5.15 -3.42
N ALA A 117 -13.23 -5.20 -4.68
CA ALA A 117 -13.65 -4.25 -5.70
C ALA A 117 -15.15 -4.42 -6.06
N TYR A 118 -15.62 -5.65 -6.22
CA TYR A 118 -17.04 -5.92 -6.48
C TYR A 118 -17.93 -5.66 -5.25
N ASP A 119 -17.50 -6.05 -4.04
CA ASP A 119 -18.20 -5.77 -2.77
C ASP A 119 -18.43 -4.25 -2.56
N ILE A 120 -17.47 -3.41 -2.98
CA ILE A 120 -17.62 -1.95 -2.96
C ILE A 120 -18.61 -1.51 -4.05
N VAL A 121 -18.46 -1.99 -5.29
CA VAL A 121 -19.32 -1.60 -6.43
C VAL A 121 -20.80 -1.92 -6.21
N GLU A 122 -21.13 -3.08 -5.64
CA GLU A 122 -22.52 -3.44 -5.30
C GLU A 122 -23.11 -2.38 -4.35
N GLN A 123 -22.38 -1.98 -3.31
CA GLN A 123 -22.81 -0.96 -2.36
C GLN A 123 -22.99 0.43 -3.02
N LEU A 124 -22.14 0.82 -3.97
CA LEU A 124 -22.28 2.11 -4.67
C LEU A 124 -23.61 2.21 -5.44
N PHE A 125 -24.09 1.09 -6.00
CA PHE A 125 -25.23 1.06 -6.92
C PHE A 125 -26.48 0.35 -6.39
N GLU A 126 -26.47 -0.15 -5.15
CA GLU A 126 -27.60 -0.72 -4.41
C GLU A 126 -28.89 0.15 -4.50
N THR A 127 -28.76 1.48 -4.37
CA THR A 127 -29.91 2.41 -4.34
C THR A 127 -29.72 3.60 -5.28
N ARG A 128 -30.83 4.20 -5.77
CA ARG A 128 -30.79 5.40 -6.62
C ARG A 128 -30.05 6.56 -5.93
N THR A 129 -30.23 6.73 -4.62
CA THR A 129 -29.58 7.80 -3.85
C THR A 129 -28.05 7.63 -3.80
N ARG A 130 -27.54 6.39 -3.72
CA ARG A 130 -26.10 6.13 -3.80
C ARG A 130 -25.58 6.30 -5.23
N ARG A 131 -26.29 5.79 -6.25
CA ARG A 131 -25.97 6.05 -7.68
C ARG A 131 -25.76 7.55 -7.96
N GLN A 132 -26.69 8.40 -7.53
CA GLN A 132 -26.67 9.85 -7.74
C GLN A 132 -25.60 10.61 -6.92
N ARG A 133 -24.83 9.94 -6.06
CA ARG A 133 -23.64 10.50 -5.38
C ARG A 133 -22.36 10.24 -6.18
N TYR A 134 -22.33 9.17 -6.98
CA TYR A 134 -21.14 8.72 -7.71
C TYR A 134 -21.23 8.95 -9.22
N VAL A 135 -22.45 9.02 -9.77
CA VAL A 135 -22.77 9.39 -11.16
C VAL A 135 -23.52 10.73 -11.11
N GLU A 136 -22.91 11.80 -11.65
CA GLU A 136 -23.47 13.17 -11.60
C GLU A 136 -24.41 13.47 -12.79
N CYS A 137 -24.32 12.66 -13.85
CA CYS A 137 -25.18 12.65 -15.03
C CYS A 137 -26.33 11.63 -14.88
N GLU A 138 -27.46 11.86 -15.55
CA GLU A 138 -28.49 10.83 -15.75
C GLU A 138 -28.28 10.22 -17.14
N PRO A 139 -28.00 8.91 -17.26
CA PRO A 139 -27.53 8.30 -18.51
C PRO A 139 -28.61 8.29 -19.59
N ALA A 140 -28.21 8.56 -20.84
CA ALA A 140 -29.10 8.67 -22.00
C ALA A 140 -29.66 7.32 -22.49
N GLY A 141 -29.07 6.19 -22.06
CA GLY A 141 -29.49 4.84 -22.43
C GLY A 141 -28.65 3.77 -21.73
N THR A 142 -28.73 2.54 -22.22
CA THR A 142 -27.93 1.39 -21.73
C THR A 142 -26.43 1.66 -21.85
N ILE A 143 -25.98 2.25 -22.97
CA ILE A 143 -24.59 2.67 -23.19
C ILE A 143 -24.57 4.19 -23.28
N ASP A 144 -23.70 4.83 -22.51
CA ASP A 144 -23.49 6.28 -22.49
C ASP A 144 -22.02 6.56 -22.13
N ASP A 145 -21.17 6.56 -23.17
CA ASP A 145 -19.72 6.75 -23.02
C ASP A 145 -19.35 8.12 -22.44
N GLU A 146 -20.20 9.15 -22.65
CA GLU A 146 -19.98 10.48 -22.08
C GLU A 146 -20.21 10.46 -20.56
N CYS A 147 -21.35 9.95 -20.11
CA CYS A 147 -21.65 9.85 -18.67
C CYS A 147 -20.73 8.86 -17.94
N ALA A 148 -20.33 7.76 -18.61
CA ALA A 148 -19.32 6.85 -18.10
C ALA A 148 -17.94 7.53 -17.97
N SER A 149 -17.47 8.21 -19.01
CA SER A 149 -16.13 8.85 -19.00
C SER A 149 -16.01 9.95 -17.94
N GLN A 150 -17.03 10.80 -17.77
CA GLN A 150 -17.07 11.81 -16.70
C GLN A 150 -16.93 11.17 -15.31
N THR A 151 -17.67 10.07 -15.07
CA THR A 151 -17.63 9.34 -13.80
C THR A 151 -16.27 8.66 -13.57
N ILE A 152 -15.76 7.97 -14.58
CA ILE A 152 -14.50 7.22 -14.54
C ILE A 152 -13.30 8.15 -14.34
N ALA A 153 -13.25 9.29 -15.04
CA ALA A 153 -12.18 10.27 -14.87
C ALA A 153 -12.18 10.89 -13.46
N ARG A 154 -13.36 11.28 -12.95
CA ARG A 154 -13.54 11.88 -11.62
C ARG A 154 -13.14 10.92 -10.48
N LEU A 155 -13.53 9.65 -10.58
CA LEU A 155 -13.13 8.62 -9.61
C LEU A 155 -11.65 8.22 -9.79
N GLY A 156 -11.18 8.05 -11.03
CA GLY A 156 -9.79 7.72 -11.35
C GLY A 156 -8.80 8.72 -10.76
N LEU A 157 -9.07 10.03 -10.87
CA LEU A 157 -8.24 11.09 -10.29
C LEU A 157 -8.00 10.92 -8.78
N ARG A 158 -9.00 10.44 -8.02
CA ARG A 158 -8.86 10.19 -6.57
C ARG A 158 -8.31 8.79 -6.26
N LEU A 159 -8.73 7.76 -6.98
CA LEU A 159 -8.35 6.36 -6.75
C LEU A 159 -6.90 6.09 -7.17
N TRP A 160 -6.52 6.52 -8.38
CA TRP A 160 -5.17 6.38 -8.95
C TRP A 160 -4.28 7.58 -8.64
N ARG A 161 -4.86 8.66 -8.10
CA ARG A 161 -4.17 9.81 -7.47
C ARG A 161 -3.39 10.70 -8.45
N ARG A 162 -3.73 10.55 -9.73
CA ARG A 162 -3.29 11.35 -10.89
C ARG A 162 -4.42 11.31 -11.94
N PRO A 163 -4.43 12.22 -12.93
CA PRO A 163 -5.28 12.06 -14.12
C PRO A 163 -5.04 10.71 -14.80
N LEU A 164 -6.13 10.14 -15.35
CA LEU A 164 -6.04 9.03 -16.30
C LEU A 164 -5.48 9.55 -17.63
N SER A 165 -4.71 8.74 -18.36
CA SER A 165 -4.41 9.06 -19.76
C SER A 165 -5.65 8.86 -20.64
N GLU A 166 -5.62 9.43 -21.85
CA GLU A 166 -6.70 9.23 -22.84
C GLU A 166 -6.89 7.73 -23.17
N ASP A 167 -5.81 6.96 -23.27
CA ASP A 167 -5.84 5.50 -23.47
C ASP A 167 -6.44 4.76 -22.26
N GLU A 168 -6.06 5.12 -21.04
CA GLU A 168 -6.57 4.50 -19.81
C GLU A 168 -8.08 4.75 -19.64
N LEU A 169 -8.52 6.00 -19.87
CA LEU A 169 -9.93 6.37 -19.84
C LEU A 169 -10.71 5.64 -20.94
N THR A 170 -10.18 5.59 -22.16
CA THR A 170 -10.82 4.88 -23.30
C THR A 170 -10.98 3.39 -23.02
N GLN A 171 -9.98 2.74 -22.42
CA GLN A 171 -10.06 1.32 -22.05
C GLN A 171 -11.12 1.06 -20.96
N LEU A 172 -11.19 1.92 -19.93
CA LEU A 172 -12.17 1.79 -18.85
C LEU A 172 -13.61 2.08 -19.32
N VAL A 173 -13.81 3.06 -20.20
CA VAL A 173 -15.11 3.29 -20.85
C VAL A 173 -15.50 2.12 -21.74
N GLY A 174 -14.55 1.54 -22.49
CA GLY A 174 -14.79 0.32 -23.29
C GLY A 174 -15.22 -0.88 -22.44
N ILE A 175 -14.66 -1.05 -21.24
CA ILE A 175 -15.12 -2.07 -20.27
C ILE A 175 -16.57 -1.78 -19.86
N ALA A 176 -16.90 -0.53 -19.54
CA ALA A 176 -18.27 -0.15 -19.16
C ALA A 176 -19.28 -0.43 -20.29
N ALA A 177 -18.97 -0.04 -21.53
CA ALA A 177 -19.84 -0.22 -22.69
C ALA A 177 -20.10 -1.70 -23.00
N VAL A 178 -19.06 -2.54 -23.04
CA VAL A 178 -19.19 -3.98 -23.33
C VAL A 178 -20.00 -4.70 -22.24
N ALA A 179 -19.78 -4.37 -20.97
CA ALA A 179 -20.53 -4.96 -19.87
C ALA A 179 -21.99 -4.45 -19.84
N ALA A 180 -22.24 -3.18 -20.16
CA ALA A 180 -23.59 -2.62 -20.23
C ALA A 180 -24.41 -3.22 -21.39
N ASP A 181 -23.82 -3.40 -22.57
CA ASP A 181 -24.44 -4.10 -23.72
C ASP A 181 -24.82 -5.55 -23.38
N THR A 182 -23.92 -6.24 -22.65
CA THR A 182 -24.12 -7.65 -22.25
C THR A 182 -25.23 -7.83 -21.21
N LEU A 183 -25.47 -6.82 -20.36
CA LEU A 183 -26.39 -6.90 -19.20
C LEU A 183 -27.67 -6.05 -19.36
N ASP A 184 -27.77 -5.28 -20.44
CA ASP A 184 -28.80 -4.24 -20.68
C ASP A 184 -28.96 -3.24 -19.51
N ASN A 185 -27.86 -2.89 -18.84
CA ASN A 185 -27.85 -1.96 -17.71
C ASN A 185 -26.56 -1.13 -17.61
N PHE A 186 -26.68 0.18 -17.83
CA PHE A 186 -25.59 1.16 -17.68
C PHE A 186 -24.85 1.07 -16.35
N TYR A 187 -25.58 0.95 -15.22
CA TYR A 187 -24.97 0.97 -13.90
C TYR A 187 -24.21 -0.32 -13.57
N GLU A 188 -24.66 -1.47 -14.10
CA GLU A 188 -23.90 -2.72 -13.98
C GLU A 188 -22.63 -2.66 -14.84
N GLY A 189 -22.71 -2.17 -16.07
CA GLY A 189 -21.55 -1.97 -16.93
C GLY A 189 -20.51 -1.03 -16.35
N LEU A 190 -20.92 0.17 -15.93
CA LEU A 190 -20.08 1.13 -15.20
C LEU A 190 -19.47 0.52 -13.92
N GLY A 191 -20.18 -0.42 -13.29
CA GLY A 191 -19.68 -1.20 -12.15
C GLY A 191 -18.40 -1.98 -12.47
N PHE A 192 -18.32 -2.64 -13.63
CA PHE A 192 -17.09 -3.33 -14.06
C PHE A 192 -15.92 -2.37 -14.29
N ALA A 193 -16.16 -1.17 -14.79
CA ALA A 193 -15.12 -0.15 -14.95
C ALA A 193 -14.63 0.40 -13.58
N ILE A 194 -15.53 0.58 -12.60
CA ILE A 194 -15.13 0.98 -11.25
C ILE A 194 -14.42 -0.17 -10.51
N ALA A 195 -14.83 -1.42 -10.71
CA ALA A 195 -14.10 -2.58 -10.20
C ALA A 195 -12.68 -2.65 -10.80
N ALA A 196 -12.53 -2.42 -12.10
CA ALA A 196 -11.24 -2.32 -12.77
C ALA A 196 -10.36 -1.18 -12.22
N LEU A 197 -10.94 0.00 -11.91
CA LEU A 197 -10.23 1.07 -11.19
C LEU A 197 -9.74 0.58 -9.80
N LEU A 198 -10.57 -0.14 -9.04
CA LEU A 198 -10.32 -0.52 -7.65
C LEU A 198 -9.29 -1.66 -7.45
N GLN A 199 -9.14 -2.54 -8.45
CA GLN A 199 -8.16 -3.65 -8.43
C GLN A 199 -6.88 -3.35 -9.25
N SER A 200 -6.83 -2.21 -9.95
CA SER A 200 -5.68 -1.82 -10.78
C SER A 200 -4.38 -1.62 -9.96
N PRO A 201 -3.20 -1.93 -10.52
CA PRO A 201 -1.92 -1.57 -9.90
C PRO A 201 -1.78 -0.08 -9.57
N ASN A 202 -2.35 0.82 -10.39
CA ASN A 202 -2.39 2.26 -10.13
C ASN A 202 -3.15 2.61 -8.83
N MET A 203 -4.11 1.78 -8.41
CA MET A 203 -4.83 1.91 -7.14
C MET A 203 -4.06 1.23 -6.00
N VAL A 204 -3.74 -0.06 -6.15
CA VAL A 204 -3.22 -0.93 -5.08
C VAL A 204 -1.76 -0.62 -4.70
N TYR A 205 -0.98 -0.01 -5.58
CA TYR A 205 0.39 0.42 -5.30
C TYR A 205 0.55 1.94 -5.37
N ARG A 206 1.43 2.48 -4.53
CA ARG A 206 2.05 3.78 -4.76
C ARG A 206 3.06 3.63 -5.89
N ILE A 207 2.72 4.21 -7.02
CA ILE A 207 3.64 4.39 -8.14
C ILE A 207 4.43 5.67 -7.84
N GLU A 208 5.75 5.51 -7.85
CA GLU A 208 6.76 6.50 -7.49
C GLU A 208 7.94 6.26 -8.46
N ILE A 209 7.70 6.52 -9.74
CA ILE A 209 8.67 6.35 -10.85
C ILE A 209 9.54 7.61 -10.98
N GLY A 210 8.94 8.78 -10.73
CA GLY A 210 9.58 10.08 -10.92
C GLY A 210 9.70 10.49 -12.38
N GLU A 211 10.15 11.72 -12.58
CA GLU A 211 10.55 12.27 -13.87
C GLU A 211 12.02 12.73 -13.84
N PRO A 212 12.73 12.76 -15.00
CA PRO A 212 14.15 13.11 -15.03
C PRO A 212 14.40 14.52 -14.46
N SER A 213 15.40 14.65 -13.61
CA SER A 213 15.91 15.96 -13.18
C SER A 213 16.48 16.73 -14.38
N THR A 214 16.23 18.04 -14.43
CA THR A 214 16.91 18.95 -15.37
C THR A 214 18.33 19.30 -14.94
N ASP A 215 18.65 19.07 -13.67
CA ASP A 215 19.80 19.65 -12.99
C ASP A 215 20.92 18.62 -12.72
N ASP A 216 20.56 17.33 -12.61
CA ASP A 216 21.49 16.20 -12.36
C ASP A 216 21.17 15.02 -13.29
N ASP A 217 22.08 14.72 -14.22
CA ASP A 217 21.98 13.58 -15.15
C ASP A 217 21.85 12.24 -14.38
N GLY A 218 20.74 11.54 -14.59
CA GLY A 218 20.47 10.22 -13.99
C GLY A 218 19.76 10.26 -12.64
N VAL A 219 19.45 11.43 -12.09
CA VAL A 219 18.56 11.58 -10.94
C VAL A 219 17.13 11.79 -11.43
N SER A 220 16.16 11.10 -10.82
CA SER A 220 14.73 11.37 -11.00
C SER A 220 14.15 12.03 -9.74
N HIS A 221 13.23 12.96 -9.92
CA HIS A 221 12.46 13.60 -8.85
C HIS A 221 10.99 13.22 -8.93
N TYR A 222 10.25 13.35 -7.83
CA TYR A 222 8.80 13.10 -7.84
C TYR A 222 8.07 14.23 -8.57
N ASN A 223 7.17 13.88 -9.48
CA ASN A 223 6.23 14.84 -10.05
C ASN A 223 5.20 15.28 -8.98
N GLY A 224 4.49 16.38 -9.23
CA GLY A 224 3.50 16.94 -8.28
C GLY A 224 2.47 15.93 -7.76
N TYR A 225 1.99 14.99 -8.57
CA TYR A 225 1.00 13.98 -8.16
C TYR A 225 1.59 12.86 -7.30
N GLU A 226 2.83 12.45 -7.59
CA GLU A 226 3.60 11.53 -6.75
C GLU A 226 3.93 12.19 -5.40
N LEU A 227 4.29 13.47 -5.40
CA LEU A 227 4.57 14.27 -4.20
C LEU A 227 3.31 14.47 -3.34
N ALA A 228 2.17 14.81 -3.95
CA ALA A 228 0.86 14.87 -3.29
C ALA A 228 0.47 13.51 -2.66
N SER A 229 0.62 12.42 -3.42
CA SER A 229 0.36 11.06 -2.95
C SER A 229 1.26 10.70 -1.78
N ARG A 230 2.55 11.01 -1.87
CA ARG A 230 3.57 10.75 -0.84
C ARG A 230 3.26 11.51 0.44
N LEU A 231 2.92 12.80 0.33
CA LEU A 231 2.57 13.65 1.46
C LEU A 231 1.28 13.18 2.15
N SER A 232 0.24 12.83 1.38
CA SER A 232 -1.04 12.37 1.94
C SER A 232 -0.94 11.02 2.62
N PHE A 233 -0.26 10.04 2.03
CA PHE A 233 -0.05 8.75 2.72
C PHE A 233 0.92 8.85 3.90
N PHE A 234 1.77 9.87 3.97
CA PHE A 234 2.64 10.12 5.13
C PHE A 234 1.90 10.82 6.29
N LEU A 235 1.13 11.86 6.00
CA LEU A 235 0.47 12.68 7.05
C LEU A 235 -0.92 12.17 7.45
N TRP A 236 -1.68 11.59 6.51
CA TRP A 236 -3.09 11.22 6.69
C TRP A 236 -3.36 9.71 6.53
N ASN A 237 -2.37 8.93 6.08
CA ASN A 237 -2.49 7.50 5.73
C ASN A 237 -3.66 7.19 4.76
N THR A 238 -4.04 8.14 3.89
CA THR A 238 -5.10 8.00 2.87
C THR A 238 -4.73 8.77 1.59
N ALA A 239 -5.52 8.62 0.53
CA ALA A 239 -5.36 9.36 -0.72
C ALA A 239 -5.50 10.89 -0.53
N PRO A 240 -4.83 11.69 -1.37
CA PRO A 240 -4.95 13.14 -1.36
C PRO A 240 -6.39 13.61 -1.60
N ASP A 241 -6.69 14.80 -1.06
CA ASP A 241 -7.93 15.51 -1.32
C ASP A 241 -7.85 16.33 -2.62
N ALA A 242 -8.99 16.91 -3.03
CA ALA A 242 -9.06 17.67 -4.28
C ALA A 242 -8.09 18.86 -4.29
N GLU A 243 -7.95 19.57 -3.17
CA GLU A 243 -7.04 20.73 -3.06
C GLU A 243 -5.57 20.34 -3.28
N LEU A 244 -5.11 19.21 -2.73
CA LEU A 244 -3.72 18.76 -2.94
C LEU A 244 -3.48 18.21 -4.36
N LEU A 245 -4.51 17.65 -5.01
CA LEU A 245 -4.44 17.22 -6.41
C LEU A 245 -4.50 18.40 -7.39
N GLU A 246 -5.20 19.49 -7.04
CA GLU A 246 -5.20 20.75 -7.80
C GLU A 246 -3.86 21.47 -7.66
N ALA A 247 -3.29 21.54 -6.45
CA ALA A 247 -1.93 22.04 -6.21
C ALA A 247 -0.86 21.23 -6.98
N ALA A 248 -1.03 19.92 -7.08
CA ALA A 248 -0.19 19.05 -7.91
C ALA A 248 -0.35 19.32 -9.43
N ALA A 249 -1.56 19.68 -9.88
CA ALA A 249 -1.83 20.01 -11.28
C ALA A 249 -1.23 21.37 -11.70
N ASN A 250 -1.13 22.31 -10.76
CA ASN A 250 -0.64 23.67 -10.98
C ASN A 250 0.89 23.82 -10.85
N GLY A 251 1.58 22.83 -10.27
CA GLY A 251 3.00 22.93 -9.89
C GLY A 251 3.25 23.66 -8.57
N ASP A 252 2.21 23.92 -7.76
CA ASP A 252 2.36 24.61 -6.47
C ASP A 252 3.26 23.84 -5.50
N LEU A 253 3.22 22.50 -5.56
CA LEU A 253 4.00 21.58 -4.74
C LEU A 253 5.49 21.48 -5.13
N ASP A 254 5.86 21.97 -6.31
CA ASP A 254 7.25 21.97 -6.80
C ASP A 254 8.08 23.05 -6.08
N THR A 255 7.40 24.01 -5.42
CA THR A 255 8.00 25.03 -4.57
C THR A 255 8.07 24.59 -3.11
N ARG A 256 9.12 24.99 -2.39
CA ARG A 256 9.21 24.76 -0.94
C ARG A 256 8.05 25.44 -0.21
N GLU A 257 7.70 26.64 -0.64
CA GLU A 257 6.70 27.50 -0.03
C GLU A 257 5.29 26.88 -0.13
N GLY A 258 4.88 26.43 -1.33
CA GLY A 258 3.61 25.75 -1.54
C GLY A 258 3.56 24.37 -0.88
N LEU A 259 4.64 23.59 -0.96
CA LEU A 259 4.74 22.30 -0.26
C LEU A 259 4.60 22.46 1.27
N MET A 260 5.23 23.49 1.85
CA MET A 260 5.07 23.81 3.28
C MET A 260 3.64 24.26 3.61
N GLN A 261 3.04 25.14 2.80
CA GLN A 261 1.66 25.61 2.99
C GLN A 261 0.67 24.43 3.03
N HIS A 262 0.75 23.51 2.08
CA HIS A 262 -0.14 22.34 2.08
C HIS A 262 0.21 21.34 3.20
N ALA A 263 1.48 21.15 3.58
CA ALA A 263 1.85 20.31 4.71
C ALA A 263 1.30 20.86 6.05
N GLU A 264 1.39 22.17 6.30
CA GLU A 264 0.82 22.82 7.50
C GLU A 264 -0.71 22.69 7.53
N ARG A 265 -1.38 22.97 6.40
CA ARG A 265 -2.83 22.74 6.21
C ARG A 265 -3.22 21.29 6.55
N MET A 266 -2.43 20.32 6.08
CA MET A 266 -2.69 18.89 6.29
C MET A 266 -2.49 18.50 7.75
N LEU A 267 -1.42 18.96 8.41
CA LEU A 267 -1.17 18.74 9.84
C LEU A 267 -2.25 19.34 10.76
N ALA A 268 -2.96 20.38 10.31
CA ALA A 268 -4.06 21.00 11.04
C ALA A 268 -5.40 20.24 10.92
N SER A 269 -5.53 19.26 10.02
CA SER A 269 -6.80 18.56 9.75
C SER A 269 -7.06 17.38 10.71
N GLU A 270 -8.29 16.88 10.74
CA GLU A 270 -8.63 15.71 11.57
C GLU A 270 -7.99 14.42 11.03
N ASN A 271 -7.78 14.32 9.72
CA ASN A 271 -7.09 13.19 9.07
C ASN A 271 -5.65 13.02 9.59
N ALA A 272 -4.98 14.10 10.02
CA ALA A 272 -3.64 13.99 10.62
C ALA A 272 -3.65 13.25 11.97
N ARG A 273 -4.77 13.27 12.71
CA ARG A 273 -4.92 12.48 13.93
C ARG A 273 -5.02 10.98 13.61
N GLU A 274 -5.79 10.62 12.59
CA GLU A 274 -5.86 9.22 12.12
C GLU A 274 -4.53 8.77 11.49
N GLY A 275 -3.87 9.62 10.70
CA GLY A 275 -2.58 9.32 10.09
C GLY A 275 -1.48 9.03 11.13
N VAL A 276 -1.33 9.92 12.12
CA VAL A 276 -0.39 9.71 13.24
C VAL A 276 -0.77 8.51 14.09
N ALA A 277 -2.06 8.27 14.34
CA ALA A 277 -2.49 7.08 15.08
C ALA A 277 -2.16 5.79 14.32
N ASN A 278 -2.37 5.74 13.00
CA ASN A 278 -1.99 4.60 12.16
C ASN A 278 -0.48 4.40 12.11
N PHE A 279 0.32 5.47 12.03
CA PHE A 279 1.79 5.39 12.01
C PHE A 279 2.39 4.71 13.26
N PHE A 280 1.73 4.79 14.42
CA PHE A 280 2.14 4.06 15.63
C PHE A 280 1.56 2.63 15.74
N ASN A 281 0.80 2.17 14.74
CA ASN A 281 0.27 0.81 14.63
C ASN A 281 0.78 0.06 13.37
N GLU A 282 1.60 0.69 12.54
CA GLU A 282 2.32 0.12 11.38
C GLU A 282 3.80 -0.18 11.69
#